data_AF-A0A1T0AXD1-F1
#
_entry.id   AF-A0A1T0AXD1-F1
#
_cell.length_a   1.000
_cell.length_b   1.000
_cell.length_c   1.000
_cell.angle_alpha   90.00
_cell.angle_beta   90.00
_cell.angle_gamma   90.00
#
_symmetry.space_group_name_H-M   'P 1'
#
loop_
_entity.id
_entity.type
_entity.pdbx_description
1 polymer ?
#
loop_
_entity_poly.entity_id
_entity_poly.type
_entity_poly.pdbx_seq_one_letter_code
_entity_poly.pdbx_strand_id
1 'polypeptide(L)'
;MMKENTDTLEIFTRADGREITSPTLITLKSDNQGLLPEKQAACQVCPIAVWFTEKIKEAEVLKVFCPKMNTLIYETENPVIIPLCDGMIQAEQDLMNEE
;
A
#
# COMPACT_ATOMS: atom_id res chain seq x y z
N MET A 1 -5.93 8.61 -27.77
CA MET A 1 -5.24 7.37 -27.38
C MET A 1 -5.22 7.32 -25.87
N MET A 2 -6.05 6.46 -25.28
CA MET A 2 -6.00 6.19 -23.84
C MET A 2 -4.73 5.37 -23.62
N LYS A 3 -3.78 5.86 -22.81
CA LYS A 3 -2.66 5.03 -22.35
C LYS A 3 -3.29 3.95 -21.47
N GLU A 4 -3.29 2.70 -21.93
CA GLU A 4 -3.65 1.57 -21.09
C GLU A 4 -2.66 1.53 -19.94
N ASN A 5 -3.17 1.76 -18.73
CA ASN A 5 -2.40 1.88 -17.50
C ASN A 5 -1.89 0.47 -17.12
N THR A 6 -0.75 0.08 -17.68
CA THR A 6 -0.20 -1.27 -17.53
C THR A 6 0.46 -1.47 -16.16
N ASP A 7 0.81 -0.36 -15.49
CA ASP A 7 1.59 -0.35 -14.24
C ASP A 7 0.75 -0.69 -12.98
N THR A 8 -0.57 -0.49 -12.99
CA THR A 8 -1.42 -0.79 -11.80
C THR A 8 -1.59 -2.28 -11.52
N LEU A 9 -1.35 -3.15 -12.52
CA LEU A 9 -1.24 -4.60 -12.31
C LEU A 9 0.10 -5.00 -11.67
N GLU A 10 1.12 -4.16 -11.74
CA GLU A 10 2.47 -4.50 -11.28
C GLU A 10 2.58 -4.59 -9.76
N ILE A 11 1.84 -3.79 -8.98
CA ILE A 11 1.95 -3.86 -7.51
C ILE A 11 1.39 -5.18 -6.94
N PHE A 12 0.46 -5.81 -7.66
CA PHE A 12 -0.10 -7.12 -7.30
C PHE A 12 0.69 -8.31 -7.86
N THR A 13 1.67 -8.05 -8.74
CA THR A 13 2.53 -9.07 -9.34
C THR A 13 3.96 -8.85 -8.88
N ARG A 14 4.25 -9.23 -7.63
CA ARG A 14 5.51 -8.88 -6.96
C ARG A 14 6.63 -9.87 -7.26
N ALA A 15 7.84 -9.34 -7.46
CA ALA A 15 9.03 -10.15 -7.72
C ALA A 15 9.49 -10.96 -6.50
N ASP A 16 9.14 -10.50 -5.29
CA ASP A 16 9.44 -11.17 -4.02
C ASP A 16 8.45 -12.29 -3.64
N GLY A 17 7.43 -12.54 -4.48
CA GLY A 17 6.41 -13.56 -4.26
C GLY A 17 5.44 -13.27 -3.11
N ARG A 18 5.55 -12.10 -2.46
CA ARG A 18 4.62 -11.70 -1.38
C ARG A 18 3.31 -11.22 -1.98
N GLU A 19 2.21 -11.54 -1.32
CA GLU A 19 0.87 -11.14 -1.76
C GLU A 19 0.36 -9.92 -0.98
N ILE A 20 -0.37 -9.03 -1.66
CA ILE A 20 -1.08 -7.93 -1.01
C ILE A 20 -2.33 -8.50 -0.33
N THR A 21 -2.36 -8.43 1.00
CA THR A 21 -3.49 -8.88 1.82
C THR A 21 -4.40 -7.74 2.29
N SER A 22 -4.02 -6.49 2.04
CA SER A 22 -4.79 -5.31 2.46
C SER A 22 -6.18 -5.29 1.79
N PRO A 23 -7.28 -5.35 2.56
CA PRO A 23 -8.62 -5.24 1.99
C PRO A 23 -8.84 -3.93 1.25
N THR A 24 -8.30 -2.82 1.76
CA THR A 24 -8.38 -1.51 1.11
C THR A 24 -7.78 -1.53 -0.30
N LEU A 25 -6.57 -2.07 -0.45
CA LEU A 25 -5.91 -2.16 -1.76
C LEU A 25 -6.63 -3.13 -2.70
N ILE A 26 -7.14 -4.25 -2.18
CA ILE A 26 -7.90 -5.24 -2.94
C ILE A 26 -9.21 -4.61 -3.47
N THR A 27 -9.93 -3.86 -2.65
CA THR A 27 -11.15 -3.14 -3.06
C THR A 27 -10.82 -2.12 -4.15
N LEU A 28 -9.78 -1.30 -3.97
CA LEU A 28 -9.37 -0.30 -4.96
C LEU A 28 -8.95 -0.91 -6.30
N LYS A 29 -8.39 -2.12 -6.32
CA LYS A 29 -8.08 -2.85 -7.56
C LYS A 29 -9.32 -3.05 -8.45
N SER A 30 -10.49 -3.27 -7.84
CA SER A 30 -11.75 -3.44 -8.56
C SER A 30 -12.47 -2.12 -8.81
N ASP A 31 -12.48 -1.26 -7.80
CA ASP A 31 -13.41 -0.12 -7.75
C ASP A 31 -12.80 1.19 -8.25
N ASN A 32 -11.49 1.41 -8.02
CA ASN A 32 -10.82 2.66 -8.37
C ASN A 32 -9.30 2.50 -8.46
N GLN A 33 -8.84 1.88 -9.56
CA GLN A 33 -7.41 1.62 -9.77
C GLN A 33 -6.55 2.87 -9.82
N GLY A 34 -7.13 4.04 -10.14
CA GLY A 34 -6.40 5.30 -10.24
C GLY A 34 -5.86 5.81 -8.90
N LEU A 35 -6.34 5.28 -7.77
CA LEU A 35 -5.82 5.61 -6.44
C LEU A 35 -4.64 4.73 -6.01
N LEU A 36 -4.43 3.60 -6.67
CA LEU A 36 -3.38 2.66 -6.31
C LEU A 36 -2.00 3.27 -6.56
N PRO A 37 -0.99 2.96 -5.72
CA PRO A 37 0.38 3.36 -6.01
C PRO A 37 0.85 2.74 -7.33
N GLU A 38 1.55 3.52 -8.15
CA GLU A 38 2.08 3.05 -9.44
C GLU A 38 3.29 2.12 -9.28
N LYS A 39 3.94 2.11 -8.12
CA LYS A 39 5.19 1.36 -7.87
C LYS A 39 5.07 0.45 -6.66
N GLN A 40 5.83 -0.64 -6.69
CA GLN A 40 5.95 -1.54 -5.56
C GLN A 40 6.61 -0.84 -4.35
N ALA A 41 5.98 -0.99 -3.20
CA ALA A 41 6.47 -0.50 -1.91
C ALA A 41 6.40 -1.62 -0.87
N ALA A 42 7.27 -1.57 0.15
CA ALA A 42 7.25 -2.52 1.26
C ALA A 42 5.90 -2.49 2.00
N CYS A 43 5.29 -1.29 2.16
CA CYS A 43 4.02 -1.13 2.88
C CYS A 43 2.83 -1.86 2.25
N GLN A 44 2.89 -2.25 0.98
CA GLN A 44 1.78 -2.96 0.32
C GLN A 44 1.58 -4.39 0.85
N VAL A 45 2.66 -5.00 1.35
CA VAL A 45 2.70 -6.38 1.86
C VAL A 45 3.10 -6.45 3.33
N CYS A 46 3.28 -5.30 3.98
CA CYS A 46 3.60 -5.23 5.40
C CYS A 46 2.33 -5.50 6.23
N PRO A 47 2.34 -6.47 7.15
CA PRO A 47 1.12 -6.96 7.80
C PRO A 47 0.48 -5.93 8.75
N ILE A 48 1.24 -4.92 9.18
CA ILE A 48 0.78 -3.86 10.09
C ILE A 48 0.54 -2.52 9.38
N ALA A 49 0.78 -2.45 8.06
CA ALA A 49 0.56 -1.21 7.33
C ALA A 49 -0.94 -0.93 7.20
N VAL A 50 -1.36 0.26 7.64
CA VAL A 50 -2.77 0.62 7.67
C VAL A 50 -3.08 1.46 6.44
N TRP A 51 -3.60 0.81 5.39
CA TRP A 51 -4.10 1.46 4.19
C TRP A 51 -5.54 1.89 4.37
N PHE A 52 -5.85 3.14 4.04
CA PHE A 52 -7.21 3.69 4.14
C PHE A 52 -7.46 4.74 3.06
N THR A 53 -8.73 4.90 2.70
CA THR A 53 -9.17 6.03 1.86
C THR A 53 -9.83 7.11 2.72
N GLU A 54 -9.62 8.36 2.31
CA GLU A 54 -10.24 9.53 2.94
C GLU A 54 -10.89 10.38 1.84
N LYS A 55 -12.11 10.84 2.09
CA LYS A 55 -12.78 11.81 1.21
C LYS A 55 -12.45 13.22 1.66
N ILE A 56 -11.66 13.92 0.86
CA ILE A 56 -11.30 15.32 1.07
C ILE A 56 -12.04 16.15 0.03
N LYS A 57 -13.09 16.86 0.47
CA LYS A 57 -14.04 17.55 -0.42
C LYS A 57 -14.69 16.55 -1.39
N GLU A 58 -14.47 16.73 -2.69
CA GLU A 58 -14.98 15.88 -3.77
C GLU A 58 -13.98 14.81 -4.21
N ALA A 59 -12.75 14.81 -3.67
CA ALA A 59 -11.69 13.88 -4.06
C ALA A 59 -11.53 12.76 -3.03
N GLU A 60 -11.35 11.54 -3.50
CA GLU A 60 -10.92 10.41 -2.67
C GLU A 60 -9.39 10.30 -2.72
N VAL A 61 -8.77 10.08 -1.56
CA VAL A 61 -7.32 10.00 -1.41
C VAL A 61 -6.98 8.69 -0.70
N LEU A 62 -6.08 7.90 -1.28
CA LEU A 62 -5.49 6.74 -0.63
C LEU A 62 -4.29 7.17 0.22
N LYS A 63 -4.23 6.67 1.46
CA LYS A 63 -3.14 6.89 2.40
C LYS A 63 -2.65 5.59 3.02
N VAL A 64 -1.41 5.57 3.50
CA VAL A 64 -0.91 4.50 4.38
C VAL A 64 -0.22 5.07 5.61
N PHE A 65 -0.67 4.62 6.78
CA PHE A 65 -0.02 4.85 8.06
C PHE A 65 0.86 3.65 8.44
N CYS A 66 2.09 3.93 8.87
CA CYS A 66 3.01 2.92 9.39
C CYS A 66 3.10 3.03 10.91
N PRO A 67 2.59 2.06 11.68
CA PRO A 67 2.69 2.08 13.14
C PRO A 67 4.14 2.03 13.66
N LYS A 68 5.04 1.31 12.97
CA LYS A 68 6.46 1.18 13.37
C LYS A 68 7.24 2.48 13.21
N MET A 69 6.93 3.25 12.18
CA MET A 69 7.55 4.57 11.94
C MET A 69 6.74 5.72 12.53
N ASN A 70 5.54 5.43 13.05
CA ASN A 70 4.56 6.39 13.56
C ASN A 70 4.33 7.59 12.61
N THR A 71 4.12 7.31 11.33
CA THR A 71 3.96 8.36 10.31
C THR A 71 3.06 7.91 9.16
N LEU A 72 2.44 8.88 8.49
CA LEU A 72 1.91 8.69 7.15
C LEU A 72 3.09 8.60 6.17
N ILE A 73 3.10 7.55 5.36
CA ILE A 73 4.16 7.31 4.37
C ILE A 73 3.67 7.75 3.00
N TYR A 74 2.55 7.21 2.55
CA TYR A 74 1.98 7.46 1.24
C TYR A 74 0.70 8.26 1.37
N GLU A 75 0.54 9.26 0.52
CA GLU A 75 -0.72 9.91 0.21
C GLU A 75 -0.79 10.09 -1.32
N THR A 76 -1.95 9.93 -1.94
CA THR A 76 -2.07 10.00 -3.42
C THR A 76 -1.55 11.33 -3.99
N GLU A 77 -1.75 12.44 -3.28
CA GLU A 77 -1.27 13.76 -3.69
C GLU A 77 0.24 13.96 -3.46
N ASN A 78 0.84 13.23 -2.52
CA ASN A 78 2.25 13.33 -2.13
C ASN A 78 2.83 11.92 -1.93
N PRO A 79 3.04 11.16 -3.01
CA PRO A 79 3.41 9.75 -2.90
C PRO A 79 4.87 9.60 -2.45
N VAL A 80 5.08 9.02 -1.27
CA VAL A 80 6.40 8.49 -0.87
C VAL A 80 6.39 6.98 -1.01
N ILE A 81 7.38 6.46 -1.76
CA ILE A 81 7.55 5.04 -2.01
C ILE A 81 8.79 4.55 -1.27
N ILE A 82 8.59 3.64 -0.32
CA ILE A 82 9.67 2.96 0.39
C ILE A 82 9.76 1.53 -0.14
N PRO A 83 10.70 1.22 -1.06
CA PRO A 83 10.79 -0.12 -1.65
C PRO A 83 11.34 -1.16 -0.66
N LEU A 84 12.20 -0.75 0.28
CA LEU A 84 12.85 -1.61 1.27
C LEU A 84 12.62 -1.05 2.68
N CYS A 85 12.13 -1.87 3.60
CA CYS A 85 11.82 -1.44 4.98
C CYS A 85 11.97 -2.59 5.98
N ASP A 86 12.94 -2.47 6.90
CA ASP A 86 13.15 -3.45 7.98
C ASP A 86 12.08 -3.42 9.06
N GLY A 87 11.23 -2.37 9.08
CA GLY A 87 10.05 -2.33 9.94
C GLY A 87 9.08 -3.49 9.70
N MET A 88 9.12 -4.10 8.50
CA MET A 88 8.35 -5.30 8.17
C MET A 88 8.86 -6.54 8.92
N ILE A 89 10.17 -6.69 9.12
CA ILE A 89 10.75 -7.79 9.91
C ILE A 89 10.28 -7.69 11.36
N GLN A 90 10.32 -6.48 11.92
CA GLN A 90 9.84 -6.24 13.29
C GLN A 90 8.34 -6.48 13.42
N ALA A 91 7.56 -6.18 12.38
CA ALA A 91 6.13 -6.45 12.35
C ALA A 91 5.81 -7.95 12.34
N GLU A 92 6.53 -8.71 11.52
CA GLU A 92 6.41 -10.18 11.45
C GLU A 92 6.80 -10.83 12.80
N GLN A 93 7.87 -10.35 13.43
CA GLN A 93 8.32 -10.86 14.73
C GLN A 93 7.31 -10.62 15.84
N ASP A 94 6.69 -9.43 15.90
CA ASP A 94 5.70 -9.12 16.93
C ASP A 94 4.47 -10.04 16.78
N LEU A 95 3.98 -10.24 15.56
CA LEU A 95 2.84 -11.13 15.30
C LEU A 95 3.12 -12.58 15.73
N MET A 96 4.35 -13.07 15.54
CA MET A 96 4.76 -14.41 15.99
C MET A 96 4.89 -14.54 17.51
N ASN A 97 5.12 -13.43 18.23
CA ASN A 97 5.26 -13.42 19.68
C ASN A 97 3.92 -13.18 20.41
N GLU A 98 2.89 -12.73 19.69
CA GLU A 98 1.54 -12.49 20.20
C GLU A 98 0.60 -13.72 20.04
N GLU A 99 1.06 -14.77 19.36
CA GLU A 99 0.41 -16.11 19.28
C GLU A 99 0.84 -17.05 20.42
#